data_AF-A0A8S2DU56-F1
#
_entry.id   AF-A0A8S2DU56-F1
#
_cell.length_a   1.000
_cell.length_b   1.000
_cell.length_c   1.000
_cell.angle_alpha   90.00
_cell.angle_beta   90.00
_cell.angle_gamma   90.00
#
_symmetry.space_group_name_H-M   'P 1'
#
loop_
_entity.id
_entity.type
_entity.pdbx_description
1 polymer ?
#
loop_
_entity_poly.entity_id
_entity_poly.type
_entity_poly.pdbx_seq_one_letter_code
_entity_poly.pdbx_strand_id
1 'polypeptide(L)'
;MTQLSSLKLAVAFSGSRDTTAHYAIEQAIAVCLTTVNKTLTQPDLRNNQMSDRGGEALAQALKVNNTLTQLDLASNEISDRGGEAVAQALKVNNTLTQLDLGWNKISDRGGEAVAQALKVNNTLTQLNLQYNKISARGGEALAEALKRT
;
A
#
# COMPACT_ATOMS: atom_id res chain seq x y z
N MET A 1 1.93 -0.02 -30.85
CA MET A 1 2.56 0.61 -29.67
C MET A 1 1.45 1.01 -28.71
N THR A 2 0.98 0.06 -27.92
CA THR A 2 -0.12 0.25 -26.96
C THR A 2 0.47 0.76 -25.66
N GLN A 3 -0.07 1.86 -25.12
CA GLN A 3 0.35 2.41 -23.83
C GLN A 3 0.23 1.35 -22.73
N LEU A 4 1.36 1.02 -22.10
CA LEU A 4 1.48 0.12 -20.95
C LEU A 4 1.25 0.84 -19.60
N SER A 5 0.77 2.08 -19.60
CA SER A 5 0.67 2.93 -18.41
C SER A 5 -0.32 2.43 -17.36
N SER A 6 -1.20 1.52 -17.72
CA SER A 6 -2.17 0.90 -16.81
C SER A 6 -2.15 -0.61 -17.04
N LEU A 7 -1.10 -1.26 -16.57
CA LEU A 7 -1.12 -2.70 -16.37
C LEU A 7 -2.10 -2.94 -15.21
N LYS A 8 -3.38 -3.16 -15.53
CA LYS A 8 -4.23 -3.96 -14.67
C LYS A 8 -3.50 -5.30 -14.59
N LEU A 9 -2.79 -5.55 -13.48
CA LEU A 9 -2.26 -6.87 -13.23
C LEU A 9 -3.50 -7.72 -13.00
N ALA A 10 -4.08 -8.22 -14.09
CA ALA A 10 -5.26 -9.06 -14.08
C ALA A 10 -4.82 -10.41 -13.51
N VAL A 11 -4.66 -10.46 -12.19
CA VAL A 11 -4.64 -11.71 -11.45
C VAL A 11 -6.10 -12.10 -11.30
N ALA A 12 -6.69 -12.54 -12.41
CA ALA A 12 -8.04 -13.06 -12.45
C ALA A 12 -8.07 -14.40 -11.68
N PHE A 13 -8.26 -14.36 -10.37
CA PHE A 13 -8.63 -15.54 -9.59
C PHE A 13 -9.77 -15.20 -8.64
N SER A 14 -10.93 -14.98 -9.24
CA SER A 14 -12.20 -15.06 -8.52
C SER A 14 -12.40 -16.50 -8.03
N GLY A 15 -12.23 -16.72 -6.73
CA GLY A 15 -13.05 -17.72 -6.02
C GLY A 15 -12.44 -19.05 -5.59
N SER A 16 -11.14 -19.17 -5.29
CA SER A 16 -10.63 -20.37 -4.58
C SER A 16 -9.99 -20.05 -3.24
N ARG A 17 -10.50 -20.66 -2.17
CA ARG A 17 -9.92 -20.64 -0.80
C ARG A 17 -8.71 -21.58 -0.70
N ASP A 18 -7.84 -21.59 -1.69
CA ASP A 18 -6.65 -22.44 -1.69
C ASP A 18 -5.45 -21.65 -1.12
N THR A 19 -4.95 -22.10 0.02
CA THR A 19 -3.83 -21.48 0.77
C THR A 19 -2.53 -21.41 -0.04
N THR A 20 -2.40 -22.23 -1.08
CA THR A 20 -1.22 -22.28 -1.95
C THR A 20 -1.24 -21.16 -2.98
N ALA A 21 -2.43 -20.75 -3.44
CA ALA A 21 -2.62 -19.64 -4.39
C ALA A 21 -2.39 -18.28 -3.72
N HIS A 22 -2.78 -18.11 -2.45
CA HIS A 22 -2.49 -16.91 -1.66
C HIS A 22 -0.99 -16.63 -1.53
N TYR A 23 -0.18 -17.66 -1.25
CA TYR A 23 1.28 -17.54 -1.16
C TYR A 23 1.94 -17.15 -2.49
N ALA A 24 1.38 -17.64 -3.62
CA ALA A 24 1.85 -17.28 -4.96
C ALA A 24 1.52 -15.83 -5.34
N ILE A 25 0.39 -15.29 -4.88
CA ILE A 25 -0.02 -13.89 -5.09
C ILE A 25 0.93 -12.94 -4.36
N GLU A 26 1.25 -13.24 -3.10
CA GLU A 26 2.16 -12.45 -2.26
C GLU A 26 3.58 -12.39 -2.86
N GLN A 27 4.08 -13.54 -3.33
CA GLN A 27 5.38 -13.65 -4.00
C GLN A 27 5.38 -12.97 -5.38
N ALA A 28 4.33 -13.15 -6.18
CA ALA A 28 4.26 -12.57 -7.52
C ALA A 28 4.19 -11.04 -7.50
N ILE A 29 3.46 -10.44 -6.55
CA ILE A 29 3.37 -8.98 -6.41
C ILE A 29 4.70 -8.39 -5.93
N ALA A 30 5.35 -9.03 -4.94
CA ALA A 30 6.68 -8.61 -4.48
C ALA A 30 7.71 -8.70 -5.61
N VAL A 31 7.78 -9.83 -6.32
CA VAL A 31 8.69 -10.03 -7.45
C VAL A 31 8.40 -9.06 -8.60
N CYS A 32 7.13 -8.76 -8.90
CA CYS A 32 6.78 -7.84 -9.98
C CYS A 32 7.17 -6.38 -9.67
N LEU A 33 7.13 -5.97 -8.40
CA LEU A 33 7.53 -4.64 -7.94
C LEU A 33 9.04 -4.50 -7.65
N THR A 34 9.76 -5.60 -7.37
CA THR A 34 11.21 -5.57 -7.08
C THR A 34 12.10 -5.84 -8.29
N THR A 35 11.63 -6.59 -9.30
CA THR A 35 12.56 -7.29 -10.19
C THR A 35 12.61 -6.77 -11.63
N VAL A 36 11.52 -6.26 -12.23
CA VAL A 36 11.55 -5.96 -13.69
C VAL A 36 10.59 -4.88 -14.18
N ASN A 37 10.35 -3.76 -13.47
CA ASN A 37 9.54 -2.71 -14.10
C ASN A 37 9.97 -1.26 -13.84
N LYS A 38 10.95 -0.81 -14.61
CA LYS A 38 11.36 0.60 -14.69
C LYS A 38 10.30 1.51 -15.34
N THR A 39 9.21 0.95 -15.87
CA THR A 39 8.15 1.72 -16.54
C THR A 39 6.82 1.71 -15.79
N LEU A 40 6.65 0.86 -14.77
CA LEU A 40 5.44 0.82 -13.97
C LEU A 40 5.44 1.95 -12.94
N THR A 41 4.52 2.87 -13.12
CA THR A 41 4.36 4.04 -12.23
C THR A 41 3.07 3.98 -11.41
N GLN A 42 2.08 3.19 -11.85
CA GLN A 42 0.71 3.18 -11.31
C GLN A 42 0.05 1.78 -11.37
N PRO A 43 0.46 0.79 -10.55
CA PRO A 43 -0.27 -0.46 -10.40
C PRO A 43 -1.58 -0.27 -9.62
N ASP A 44 -2.66 -0.83 -10.16
CA ASP A 44 -3.93 -1.06 -9.47
C ASP A 44 -3.91 -2.46 -8.86
N LEU A 45 -3.83 -2.54 -7.53
CA LEU A 45 -3.88 -3.79 -6.76
C LEU A 45 -5.15 -3.88 -5.91
N ARG A 46 -6.22 -3.16 -6.27
CA ARG A 46 -7.47 -3.19 -5.52
C ARG A 46 -8.12 -4.58 -5.54
N ASN A 47 -8.68 -4.99 -4.40
CA ASN A 47 -9.49 -6.21 -4.26
C ASN A 47 -8.75 -7.53 -4.58
N ASN A 48 -7.53 -7.69 -4.06
CA ASN A 48 -6.68 -8.88 -4.26
C ASN A 48 -6.51 -9.74 -2.99
N GLN A 49 -7.27 -9.48 -1.91
CA GLN A 49 -7.17 -10.22 -0.65
C GLN A 49 -5.74 -10.33 -0.10
N MET A 50 -4.91 -9.30 -0.31
CA MET A 50 -3.49 -9.35 0.02
C MET A 50 -3.22 -9.63 1.50
N SER A 51 -4.15 -9.27 2.39
CA SER A 51 -4.01 -9.38 3.84
C SER A 51 -2.77 -8.64 4.37
N ASP A 52 -2.41 -8.88 5.63
CA ASP A 52 -1.19 -8.31 6.20
C ASP A 52 0.08 -8.81 5.51
N ARG A 53 0.09 -10.05 5.04
CA ARG A 53 1.27 -10.65 4.41
C ARG A 53 1.62 -9.97 3.10
N GLY A 54 0.63 -9.72 2.24
CA GLY A 54 0.85 -8.97 1.01
C GLY A 54 1.22 -7.51 1.29
N GLY A 55 0.65 -6.89 2.34
CA GLY A 55 1.07 -5.57 2.81
C GLY A 55 2.54 -5.53 3.24
N GLU A 56 3.00 -6.55 3.99
CA GLU A 56 4.40 -6.70 4.39
C GLU A 56 5.34 -6.92 3.21
N ALA A 57 4.98 -7.82 2.29
CA ALA A 57 5.78 -8.12 1.11
C ALA A 57 5.94 -6.87 0.22
N LEU A 58 4.84 -6.15 -0.01
CA LEU A 58 4.84 -4.92 -0.77
C LEU A 58 5.62 -3.80 -0.07
N ALA A 59 5.54 -3.71 1.26
CA ALA A 59 6.34 -2.78 2.03
C ALA A 59 7.85 -3.02 1.84
N GLN A 60 8.30 -4.28 1.79
CA GLN A 60 9.71 -4.58 1.49
C GLN A 60 10.08 -4.16 0.07
N ALA A 61 9.20 -4.37 -0.91
CA ALA A 61 9.41 -3.91 -2.27
C ALA A 61 9.50 -2.37 -2.38
N LEU A 62 8.61 -1.64 -1.70
CA LEU A 62 8.58 -0.18 -1.68
C LEU A 62 9.87 0.44 -1.12
N LYS A 63 10.55 -0.22 -0.16
CA LYS A 63 11.80 0.30 0.39
C LYS A 63 12.94 0.40 -0.63
N VAL A 64 12.91 -0.44 -1.67
CA VAL A 64 13.95 -0.49 -2.70
C VAL A 64 13.46 0.02 -4.06
N ASN A 65 12.15 0.16 -4.24
CA ASN A 65 11.55 0.67 -5.47
C ASN A 65 11.69 2.20 -5.53
N ASN A 66 12.25 2.70 -6.64
CA ASN A 66 12.48 4.12 -6.88
C ASN A 66 11.79 4.62 -8.17
N THR A 67 10.75 3.92 -8.64
CA THR A 67 10.04 4.28 -9.88
C THR A 67 8.54 4.45 -9.67
N LEU A 68 7.99 3.81 -8.63
CA LEU A 68 6.58 3.87 -8.33
C LEU A 68 6.20 5.24 -7.78
N THR A 69 5.19 5.86 -8.39
CA THR A 69 4.69 7.18 -7.98
C THR A 69 3.25 7.13 -7.47
N GLN A 70 2.46 6.13 -7.87
CA GLN A 70 1.11 5.90 -7.37
C GLN A 70 0.90 4.42 -7.05
N LEU A 71 0.11 4.14 -6.01
CA LEU A 71 -0.19 2.78 -5.60
C LEU A 71 -1.61 2.69 -5.02
N ASP A 72 -2.44 1.81 -5.58
CA ASP A 72 -3.77 1.50 -5.04
C ASP A 72 -3.75 0.14 -4.33
N LEU A 73 -3.95 0.15 -3.01
CA LEU A 73 -4.10 -1.03 -2.14
C LEU A 73 -5.50 -1.13 -1.53
N ALA A 74 -6.50 -0.48 -2.12
CA ALA A 74 -7.84 -0.48 -1.56
C ALA A 74 -8.46 -1.89 -1.52
N SER A 75 -9.34 -2.14 -0.56
CA SER A 75 -10.11 -3.40 -0.47
C SER A 75 -9.24 -4.67 -0.37
N ASN A 76 -8.13 -4.65 0.38
CA ASN A 76 -7.18 -5.77 0.47
C ASN A 76 -7.12 -6.48 1.83
N GLU A 77 -8.04 -6.15 2.73
CA GLU A 77 -8.08 -6.69 4.10
C GLU A 77 -6.81 -6.42 4.93
N ILE A 78 -6.05 -5.37 4.58
CA ILE A 78 -4.86 -4.95 5.31
C ILE A 78 -5.28 -4.48 6.71
N SER A 79 -4.73 -5.10 7.76
CA SER A 79 -4.98 -4.71 9.15
C SER A 79 -3.90 -3.73 9.63
N ASP A 80 -3.88 -3.43 10.93
CA ASP A 80 -2.82 -2.62 11.56
C ASP A 80 -1.43 -3.15 11.25
N ARG A 81 -1.25 -4.47 11.19
CA ARG A 81 0.05 -5.09 10.97
C ARG A 81 0.58 -4.79 9.56
N GLY A 82 -0.23 -4.99 8.52
CA GLY A 82 0.17 -4.61 7.16
C GLY A 82 0.27 -3.10 6.98
N GLY A 83 -0.60 -2.32 7.63
CA GLY A 83 -0.55 -0.86 7.64
C GLY A 83 0.75 -0.30 8.26
N GLU A 84 1.19 -0.88 9.38
CA GLU A 84 2.48 -0.58 10.03
C GLU A 84 3.65 -0.87 9.09
N ALA A 85 3.62 -2.01 8.38
CA ALA A 85 4.67 -2.34 7.43
C ALA A 85 4.76 -1.31 6.30
N VAL A 86 3.62 -0.95 5.69
CA VAL A 86 3.54 0.10 4.66
C VAL A 86 4.04 1.44 5.21
N ALA A 87 3.64 1.82 6.43
CA ALA A 87 4.12 3.05 7.08
C ALA A 87 5.65 3.06 7.27
N GLN A 88 6.27 1.93 7.63
CA GLN A 88 7.73 1.85 7.71
C GLN A 88 8.40 1.98 6.35
N ALA A 89 7.78 1.48 5.28
CA ALA A 89 8.29 1.68 3.93
C ALA A 89 8.19 3.14 3.48
N LEU A 90 7.10 3.83 3.81
CA LEU A 90 6.93 5.26 3.51
C LEU A 90 8.02 6.13 4.15
N LYS A 91 8.57 5.76 5.32
CA LYS A 91 9.65 6.55 5.93
C LYS A 91 10.94 6.62 5.11
N VAL A 92 11.14 5.67 4.19
CA VAL A 92 12.37 5.56 3.39
C VAL A 92 12.12 5.67 1.88
N ASN A 93 10.90 5.39 1.42
CA ASN A 93 10.53 5.59 0.03
C ASN A 93 10.35 7.08 -0.27
N ASN A 94 11.06 7.58 -1.29
CA ASN A 94 11.04 8.99 -1.69
C ASN A 94 10.53 9.18 -3.13
N THR A 95 9.74 8.24 -3.65
CA THR A 95 9.21 8.31 -5.03
C THR A 95 7.70 8.22 -5.08
N LEU A 96 7.08 7.56 -4.10
CA LEU A 96 5.64 7.42 -4.02
C LEU A 96 5.01 8.77 -3.65
N THR A 97 4.10 9.21 -4.49
CA THR A 97 3.36 10.48 -4.36
C THR A 97 1.89 10.25 -4.01
N GLN A 98 1.31 9.10 -4.37
CA GLN A 98 -0.09 8.77 -4.11
C GLN A 98 -0.22 7.35 -3.57
N LEU A 99 -0.98 7.19 -2.49
CA LEU A 99 -1.27 5.90 -1.87
C LEU A 99 -2.74 5.79 -1.50
N ASP A 100 -3.43 4.78 -2.02
CA ASP A 100 -4.78 4.41 -1.59
C ASP A 100 -4.74 3.19 -0.66
N LEU A 101 -5.18 3.37 0.58
CA LEU A 101 -5.36 2.33 1.60
C LEU A 101 -6.84 2.20 2.02
N GLY A 102 -7.76 2.73 1.22
CA GLY A 102 -9.19 2.72 1.51
C GLY A 102 -9.79 1.32 1.61
N TRP A 103 -10.94 1.18 2.27
CA TRP A 103 -11.66 -0.09 2.39
C TRP A 103 -10.81 -1.24 2.97
N ASN A 104 -9.92 -0.95 3.91
CA ASN A 104 -9.11 -1.93 4.61
C ASN A 104 -9.57 -2.07 6.08
N LYS A 105 -8.77 -2.72 6.92
CA LYS A 105 -9.06 -3.00 8.34
C LYS A 105 -8.13 -2.24 9.28
N ILE A 106 -7.54 -1.13 8.82
CA ILE A 106 -6.61 -0.29 9.62
C ILE A 106 -7.40 0.40 10.73
N SER A 107 -6.97 0.24 11.98
CA SER A 107 -7.52 0.92 13.15
C SER A 107 -6.72 2.15 13.53
N ASP A 108 -7.01 2.76 14.69
CA ASP A 108 -6.22 3.84 15.25
C ASP A 108 -4.73 3.51 15.33
N ARG A 109 -4.39 2.25 15.66
CA ARG A 109 -2.99 1.83 15.78
C ARG A 109 -2.23 1.94 14.45
N GLY A 110 -2.79 1.40 13.36
CA GLY A 110 -2.18 1.55 12.05
C GLY A 110 -2.25 3.00 11.53
N GLY A 111 -3.32 3.73 11.85
CA GLY A 111 -3.44 5.16 11.55
C GLY A 111 -2.35 6.01 12.22
N GLU A 112 -2.04 5.75 13.49
CA GLU A 112 -0.94 6.36 14.24
C GLU A 112 0.42 6.04 13.58
N ALA A 113 0.63 4.80 13.13
CA ALA A 113 1.85 4.42 12.42
C ALA A 113 2.02 5.19 11.09
N VAL A 114 0.95 5.32 10.31
CA VAL A 114 0.93 6.13 9.09
C VAL A 114 1.21 7.59 9.40
N ALA A 115 0.58 8.16 10.43
CA ALA A 115 0.84 9.53 10.88
C ALA A 115 2.31 9.77 11.23
N GLN A 116 2.97 8.82 11.90
CA GLN A 116 4.41 8.92 12.18
C GLN A 116 5.28 8.84 10.93
N ALA A 117 4.84 8.12 9.89
CA ALA A 117 5.54 8.10 8.61
C ALA A 117 5.40 9.44 7.86
N LEU A 118 4.21 10.05 7.87
CA LEU A 118 3.95 11.34 7.23
C LEU A 118 4.78 12.49 7.82
N LYS A 119 5.16 12.41 9.10
CA LYS A 119 6.03 13.43 9.74
C LYS A 119 7.44 13.49 9.16
N VAL A 120 7.88 12.45 8.45
CA VAL A 120 9.24 12.36 7.89
C VAL A 120 9.25 12.15 6.37
N ASN A 121 8.16 11.63 5.80
CA ASN A 121 8.01 11.50 4.36
C ASN A 121 7.56 12.83 3.76
N ASN A 122 8.34 13.37 2.82
CA ASN A 122 8.07 14.64 2.14
C ASN A 122 7.65 14.46 0.67
N THR A 123 7.37 13.23 0.23
CA THR A 123 7.09 12.92 -1.18
C THR A 123 5.63 12.55 -1.42
N LEU A 124 4.97 11.96 -0.42
CA LEU A 124 3.57 11.59 -0.49
C LEU A 124 2.69 12.83 -0.42
N THR A 125 1.93 13.09 -1.48
CA THR A 125 1.03 14.25 -1.59
C THR A 125 -0.44 13.85 -1.51
N GLN A 126 -0.76 12.57 -1.72
CA GLN A 126 -2.12 12.06 -1.62
C GLN A 126 -2.15 10.73 -0.85
N LEU A 127 -3.02 10.68 0.16
CA LEU A 127 -3.26 9.50 0.99
C LEU A 127 -4.77 9.31 1.17
N ASN A 128 -5.28 8.15 0.76
CA ASN A 128 -6.66 7.75 1.03
C ASN A 128 -6.71 6.68 2.13
N LEU A 129 -7.45 6.96 3.20
CA LEU A 129 -7.70 6.03 4.32
C LEU A 129 -9.21 5.80 4.56
N GLN A 130 -10.08 6.19 3.62
CA GLN A 130 -11.52 6.05 3.76
C GLN A 130 -11.96 4.61 4.03
N TYR A 131 -13.08 4.42 4.72
CA TYR A 131 -13.64 3.09 5.01
C TYR A 131 -12.66 2.13 5.71
N ASN A 132 -11.83 2.68 6.60
CA ASN A 132 -11.06 1.93 7.60
C ASN A 132 -11.73 2.02 8.98
N LYS A 133 -11.09 1.47 10.02
CA LYS A 133 -11.53 1.49 11.42
C LYS A 133 -10.84 2.58 12.25
N ILE A 134 -10.48 3.69 11.61
CA ILE A 134 -9.83 4.84 12.25
C ILE A 134 -10.92 5.67 12.94
N SER A 135 -10.79 5.84 14.26
CA SER A 135 -11.67 6.66 15.08
C SER A 135 -11.16 8.10 15.15
N ALA A 136 -11.81 8.93 15.97
CA ALA A 136 -11.33 10.28 16.26
C ALA A 136 -9.87 10.30 16.76
N ARG A 137 -9.45 9.29 17.53
CA ARG A 137 -8.08 9.22 18.07
C ARG A 137 -7.02 9.08 16.97
N GLY A 138 -7.21 8.14 16.04
CA GLY A 138 -6.30 8.00 14.90
C GLY A 138 -6.40 9.20 13.95
N GLY A 139 -7.59 9.79 13.81
CA GLY A 139 -7.81 11.03 13.07
C GLY A 139 -7.01 12.22 13.63
N GLU A 140 -6.97 12.39 14.95
CA GLU A 140 -6.15 13.41 15.62
C GLU A 140 -4.66 13.21 15.34
N ALA A 141 -4.17 11.97 15.39
CA ALA A 141 -2.77 11.67 15.07
C ALA A 141 -2.42 12.06 13.63
N LEU A 142 -3.29 11.74 12.67
CA LEU A 142 -3.14 12.12 11.27
C LEU A 142 -3.19 13.64 11.08
N ALA A 143 -4.15 14.31 11.71
CA ALA A 143 -4.27 15.77 11.66
C ALA A 143 -3.02 16.47 12.20
N GLU A 144 -2.44 15.97 13.30
CA GLU A 144 -1.21 16.52 13.87
C GLU A 144 0.00 16.30 12.95
N ALA A 145 0.07 15.17 12.25
CA ALA A 145 1.13 14.93 11.26
C ALA A 145 1.05 15.93 10.09
N LEU A 146 -0.16 16.24 9.61
CA LEU A 146 -0.40 17.14 8.49
C LEU A 146 -0.16 18.63 8.79
N LYS A 147 -0.07 19.02 10.06
CA LYS A 147 0.32 20.40 10.42
C LYS A 147 1.80 20.70 10.13
N ARG A 148 2.62 19.67 9.88
CA ARG A 148 4.06 19.77 9.70
C ARG A 148 4.53 19.53 8.26
N THR A 149 3.65 19.12 7.37
CA THR A 149 3.88 18.99 5.92
C THR A 149 3.57 20.30 5.21
#